data_AF-A0A1S6JHG2-F1
#
_entry.id   AF-A0A1S6JHG2-F1
#
_cell.length_a   1.000
_cell.length_b   1.000
_cell.length_c   1.000
_cell.angle_alpha   90.00
_cell.angle_beta   90.00
_cell.angle_gamma   90.00
#
_symmetry.space_group_name_H-M   'P 1'
#
loop_
_entity.id
_entity.type
_entity.pdbx_description
1 polymer ?
#
loop_
_entity_poly.entity_id
_entity_poly.type
_entity_poly.pdbx_seq_one_letter_code
_entity_poly.pdbx_strand_id
1 'polypeptide(L)' 'MTDVVDSDELLRRMHRARACAVEQERAWRSRREELRPTDPEGSREAAVRTIAYEAVLRVLDEVLTPGRNAP' A
#
# COMPACT_ATOMS: atom_id res chain seq x y z
N MET A 1 8.30 -29.14 4.02
CA MET A 1 6.86 -29.15 4.38
C MET A 1 6.36 -27.73 4.17
N THR A 2 5.67 -27.47 3.05
CA THR A 2 4.88 -26.23 2.95
C THR A 2 3.79 -26.33 4.00
N ASP A 3 3.91 -25.52 5.04
CA ASP A 3 2.87 -25.36 6.04
C ASP A 3 1.61 -24.93 5.29
N VAL A 4 0.61 -25.81 5.22
CA VAL A 4 -0.63 -25.52 4.51
C VAL A 4 -1.35 -24.49 5.35
N VAL A 5 -1.24 -23.23 4.94
CA VAL A 5 -1.87 -22.12 5.63
C VAL A 5 -3.36 -22.15 5.35
N ASP A 6 -4.16 -22.19 6.40
CA ASP A 6 -5.61 -22.09 6.27
C ASP A 6 -6.01 -20.73 5.68
N SER A 7 -7.13 -20.71 4.95
CA SER A 7 -7.63 -19.55 4.22
C SER A 7 -7.83 -18.33 5.13
N ASP A 8 -8.25 -18.56 6.37
CA ASP A 8 -8.41 -17.49 7.37
C ASP A 8 -7.08 -16.83 7.73
N GLU A 9 -5.99 -17.59 7.81
CA GLU A 9 -4.68 -17.03 8.09
C GLU A 9 -4.13 -16.26 6.88
N LEU A 10 -4.43 -16.70 5.66
CA LEU A 10 -4.13 -15.91 4.46
C LEU A 10 -4.90 -14.58 4.46
N LEU A 11 -6.20 -14.59 4.76
CA LEU A 11 -7.00 -13.37 4.86
C LEU A 11 -6.48 -12.43 5.95
N ARG A 12 -6.14 -12.95 7.14
CA ARG A 12 -5.53 -12.14 8.20
C ARG A 12 -4.23 -11.49 7.76
N ARG A 13 -3.35 -12.23 7.06
CA ARG A 13 -2.10 -11.69 6.52
C ARG A 13 -2.34 -10.61 5.47
N MET A 14 -3.30 -10.81 4.58
CA MET A 14 -3.67 -9.82 3.57
C MET A 14 -4.25 -8.55 4.21
N HIS A 15 -5.13 -8.67 5.21
CA HIS A 15 -5.62 -7.51 5.95
C HIS A 15 -4.51 -6.76 6.69
N ARG A 16 -3.55 -7.47 7.31
CA ARG A 16 -2.37 -6.83 7.91
C ARG A 16 -1.51 -6.12 6.88
N ALA A 17 -1.24 -6.75 5.74
CA ALA A 17 -0.48 -6.16 4.64
C ALA A 17 -1.18 -4.89 4.11
N ARG A 18 -2.50 -4.92 4.00
CA ARG A 18 -3.32 -3.78 3.59
C ARG A 18 -3.22 -2.64 4.60
N ALA A 19 -3.36 -2.91 5.90
CA ALA A 19 -3.23 -1.90 6.95
C ALA A 19 -1.84 -1.23 6.90
N CYS A 20 -0.79 -2.04 6.78
CA CYS A 20 0.58 -1.55 6.61
C CYS A 20 0.71 -0.67 5.35
N ALA A 21 0.17 -1.09 4.21
CA ALA A 21 0.24 -0.30 2.98
C ALA A 21 -0.50 1.04 3.10
N VAL A 22 -1.62 1.11 3.82
CA VAL A 22 -2.33 2.38 4.12
C VAL A 22 -1.46 3.31 4.97
N GLU A 23 -0.84 2.80 6.02
CA GLU A 23 0.04 3.60 6.89
C GLU A 23 1.24 4.14 6.11
N GLN A 24 1.88 3.29 5.31
CA GLN A 24 3.03 3.67 4.49
C GLN A 24 2.66 4.67 3.40
N GLU A 25 1.54 4.47 2.70
CA GLU A 25 1.02 5.42 1.71
C GLU A 25 0.89 6.82 2.32
N ARG A 26 0.19 6.92 3.46
CA ARG A 26 0.00 8.18 4.19
C ARG A 26 1.32 8.79 4.64
N ALA A 27 2.24 7.98 5.19
CA ALA A 27 3.54 8.45 5.64
C ALA A 27 4.35 9.06 4.47
N TRP A 28 4.40 8.39 3.32
CA TRP A 28 5.11 8.89 2.14
C TRP A 28 4.42 10.11 1.51
N ARG A 29 3.08 10.15 1.54
CA ARG A 29 2.34 11.34 1.09
C ARG A 29 2.65 12.55 1.95
N SER A 30 2.63 12.42 3.28
CA SER A 30 3.02 13.50 4.20
C SER A 30 4.49 13.92 3.97
N ARG A 31 5.40 12.94 3.88
CA ARG A 31 6.83 13.19 3.63
C ARG A 31 7.08 13.94 2.33
N ARG A 32 6.35 13.61 1.26
CA ARG A 32 6.43 14.31 -0.04
C ARG A 32 6.11 15.80 0.11
N GLU A 33 5.06 16.12 0.85
CA GLU A 33 4.62 17.51 1.05
C GLU A 33 5.59 18.29 1.93
N GLU A 34 6.18 17.65 2.95
CA GLU A 34 7.25 18.26 3.77
C GLU A 34 8.52 18.55 2.96
N LEU A 35 8.90 17.66 2.04
CA LEU A 35 10.12 17.78 1.25
C LEU A 35 9.96 18.72 0.05
N ARG A 36 8.75 18.91 -0.46
CA ARG A 36 8.48 19.72 -1.66
C ARG A 36 9.15 21.11 -1.65
N PRO A 37 9.23 21.86 -0.54
CA PRO A 37 9.83 23.20 -0.53
C PRO A 37 11.37 23.21 -0.51
N THR A 38 12.01 22.19 0.07
CA THR A 38 13.44 22.20 0.40
C THR A 38 14.25 21.15 -0.35
N ASP A 39 13.60 20.08 -0.81
CA ASP A 39 14.21 18.96 -1.51
C ASP A 39 13.25 18.40 -2.59
N PRO A 40 13.27 18.99 -3.79
CA PRO A 40 12.42 18.55 -4.90
C PRO A 40 12.68 17.09 -5.33
N GLU A 41 13.90 16.59 -5.19
CA GLU A 41 14.24 15.22 -5.59
C GLU A 41 13.74 14.21 -4.55
N GLY A 42 13.97 14.47 -3.25
CA GLY A 42 13.39 13.67 -2.19
C GLY A 42 11.85 13.68 -2.22
N SER A 43 11.23 14.80 -2.61
CA SER A 43 9.78 14.88 -2.83
C SER A 43 9.32 13.96 -3.98
N ARG A 44 10.07 13.87 -5.07
CA ARG A 44 9.77 12.94 -6.19
C ARG A 44 9.92 11.49 -5.77
N GLU A 45 10.98 11.16 -5.05
CA GLU A 45 11.15 9.81 -4.52
C GLU A 45 10.00 9.40 -3.59
N ALA A 46 9.58 10.30 -2.71
CA ALA A 46 8.43 10.07 -1.84
C ALA A 46 7.14 9.85 -2.65
N ALA A 47 6.95 10.59 -3.75
CA ALA A 47 5.82 10.41 -4.66
C ALA A 47 5.82 9.02 -5.33
N VAL A 48 6.97 8.52 -5.77
CA VAL A 48 7.09 7.17 -6.34
C VAL A 48 6.71 6.12 -5.29
N ARG A 49 7.15 6.29 -4.04
CA ARG A 49 6.79 5.38 -2.94
C ARG A 49 5.29 5.43 -2.64
N THR A 50 4.66 6.61 -2.64
CA THR A 50 3.19 6.74 -2.52
C THR A 50 2.47 5.95 -3.61
N ILE A 51 2.85 6.11 -4.87
CA ILE A 51 2.23 5.39 -6.01
C ILE A 51 2.42 3.87 -5.86
N ALA A 52 3.58 3.42 -5.39
CA ALA A 52 3.84 2.00 -5.16
C ALA A 52 2.87 1.40 -4.12
N TYR A 53 2.65 2.07 -2.99
CA TYR A 53 1.68 1.61 -1.99
C TYR A 53 0.23 1.72 -2.47
N GLU A 54 -0.12 2.75 -3.25
CA GLU A 54 -1.44 2.84 -3.89
C GLU A 54 -1.69 1.66 -4.84
N ALA A 55 -0.70 1.24 -5.62
CA ALA A 55 -0.82 0.08 -6.51
C ALA A 55 -1.03 -1.22 -5.71
N VAL A 56 -0.27 -1.42 -4.62
CA VAL A 56 -0.45 -2.56 -3.71
C VAL A 56 -1.86 -2.57 -3.11
N LEU A 57 -2.35 -1.41 -2.66
CA LEU A 57 -3.68 -1.27 -2.11
C LEU A 57 -4.76 -1.64 -3.13
N ARG A 58 -4.65 -1.22 -4.39
CA ARG A 58 -5.61 -1.61 -5.43
C ARG A 58 -5.66 -3.13 -5.62
N VAL A 59 -4.51 -3.79 -5.69
CA VAL A 59 -4.44 -5.26 -5.84
C VAL A 59 -5.05 -5.95 -4.63
N LEU A 60 -4.68 -5.54 -3.42
CA LEU A 60 -5.25 -6.12 -2.20
C LEU A 60 -6.75 -5.86 -2.08
N ASP A 61 -7.21 -4.68 -2.50
CA ASP A 61 -8.63 -4.31 -2.50
C ASP A 61 -9.43 -5.17 -3.46
N GLU A 62 -8.89 -5.49 -4.64
CA GLU A 62 -9.55 -6.39 -5.60
C GLU A 62 -9.57 -7.84 -5.09
N VAL A 63 -8.48 -8.32 -4.48
CA VAL A 63 -8.42 -9.69 -3.94
C VAL A 63 -9.37 -9.85 -2.74
N LEU A 64 -9.42 -8.86 -1.85
CA LEU A 64 -10.27 -8.90 -0.65
C LEU A 64 -11.72 -8.51 -0.93
N THR A 65 -11.97 -7.74 -1.99
CA THR A 65 -13.29 -7.24 -2.37
C THR A 65 -13.39 -7.16 -3.89
N PRO A 66 -13.64 -8.29 -4.58
CA PRO A 66 -13.71 -8.33 -6.03
C PRO A 66 -14.71 -7.32 -6.60
N GLY A 67 -14.32 -6.63 -7.67
CA GLY A 67 -15.12 -5.59 -8.31
C GLY A 67 -15.05 -4.21 -7.63
N ARG A 68 -14.31 -4.04 -6.54
CA ARG A 68 -14.17 -2.75 -5.86
C ARG A 68 -13.49 -1.69 -6.72
N ASN A 69 -12.63 -2.10 -7.65
CA ASN A 69 -11.96 -1.20 -8.59
C ASN A 69 -12.57 -1.26 -10.00
N ALA A 70 -13.78 -1.79 -10.15
CA ALA A 70 -14.47 -1.79 -11.44
C ALA A 70 -14.68 -0.34 -11.95
N PRO A 71 -14.55 -0.11 -13.27
CA PRO A 71 -14.66 1.22 -13.88
C PRO A 71 -16.06 1.82 -13.81
#